data_AF-A0A940LNZ3-F1
#
_entry.id   AF-A0A940LNZ3-F1
#
_cell.length_a   1.000
_cell.length_b   1.000
_cell.length_c   1.000
_cell.angle_alpha   90.00
_cell.angle_beta   90.00
_cell.angle_gamma   90.00
#
_symmetry.space_group_name_H-M   'P 1'
#
loop_
_entity.id
_entity.type
_entity.pdbx_description
1 polymer ?
#
loop_
_entity_poly.entity_id
_entity_poly.type
_entity_poly.pdbx_seq_one_letter_code
_entity_poly.pdbx_strand_id
1 'polypeptide(L)'
;MSVIVFIPGIMGCRLSLKGEEIWPPTLTEAIGGYKRVDKLMDPKARAVGVIEKVECFAFYGPILQNLNDIGSGACGAPKRAVVPFHYDWRKDLRLAAGELAQTLDALAADHAEIILVAHSMGGLLARWYLEAGGFEARPGWGKVARLITIATPHAGAPIALVRAMGLEATVGLSGGDTARLAASPDFPALYQLLPAKQDVFAWQRVQGGSPALNIYDPAVAKELGLGEANLAAAQAFRAGLDEARRPDHVRYHVVGASGHATATRVDIGTGNPRIAREIAAGDGAVPLWSAVLAQEPHEVTKGEHRKVLVERDFQAILYRLFDAAPVVAPMSDDGAQTAISVSVDRLTYRPGEDVEVLLLAARPREAADFRILLSGPGDGPSTQAGKLTWEGQALAEFQLTLSAPDQPGQYSLSVRGATHRSVSDETDVAVFVVEGDLA
;
A
#
# COMPACT_ATOMS: atom_id res chain seq x y z
N MET A 1 8.63 -29.78 2.28
CA MET A 1 9.11 -28.47 2.81
C MET A 1 8.02 -27.44 2.57
N SER A 2 7.79 -26.46 3.45
CA SER A 2 6.78 -25.40 3.22
C SER A 2 7.32 -24.29 2.30
N VAL A 3 6.44 -23.52 1.66
CA VAL A 3 6.79 -22.37 0.81
C VAL A 3 5.99 -21.13 1.23
N ILE A 4 6.64 -19.97 1.20
CA ILE A 4 6.02 -18.65 1.36
C ILE A 4 5.81 -18.07 -0.03
N VAL A 5 4.59 -17.65 -0.35
CA VAL A 5 4.28 -16.94 -1.58
C VAL A 5 3.95 -15.50 -1.25
N PHE A 6 4.74 -14.56 -1.76
CA PHE A 6 4.51 -13.13 -1.57
C PHE A 6 3.66 -12.58 -2.71
N ILE A 7 2.57 -11.89 -2.39
CA ILE A 7 1.62 -11.33 -3.37
C ILE A 7 1.57 -9.80 -3.20
N PRO A 8 2.09 -9.03 -4.17
CA PRO A 8 2.14 -7.57 -4.08
C PRO A 8 0.77 -6.92 -4.32
N GLY A 9 0.66 -5.65 -3.94
CA GLY A 9 -0.47 -4.78 -4.22
C GLY A 9 -0.50 -4.21 -5.65
N ILE A 10 -1.48 -3.33 -5.88
CA ILE A 10 -1.64 -2.60 -7.14
C ILE A 10 -0.36 -1.84 -7.49
N MET A 11 -0.01 -1.81 -8.78
CA MET A 11 1.22 -1.17 -9.28
C MET A 11 2.53 -1.79 -8.77
N GLY A 12 2.45 -2.94 -8.12
CA GLY A 12 3.57 -3.61 -7.46
C GLY A 12 4.42 -4.54 -8.32
N CYS A 13 4.02 -4.77 -9.58
CA CYS A 13 4.72 -5.64 -10.52
C CYS A 13 5.23 -4.84 -11.72
N ARG A 14 6.43 -5.19 -12.18
CA ARG A 14 7.04 -4.70 -13.42
C ARG A 14 6.19 -5.14 -14.60
N LEU A 15 5.95 -4.24 -15.55
CA LEU A 15 5.25 -4.55 -16.79
C LEU A 15 6.17 -4.37 -17.99
N SER A 16 6.07 -5.27 -18.96
CA SER A 16 6.81 -5.20 -20.22
C SER A 16 5.88 -5.30 -21.43
N LEU A 17 6.21 -4.54 -22.48
CA LEU A 17 5.59 -4.62 -23.80
C LEU A 17 6.67 -4.93 -24.84
N LYS A 18 6.57 -6.09 -25.51
CA LYS A 18 7.53 -6.54 -26.53
C LYS A 18 8.99 -6.54 -26.04
N GLY A 19 9.22 -6.89 -24.77
CA GLY A 19 10.55 -6.94 -24.15
C GLY A 19 11.04 -5.58 -23.62
N GLU A 20 10.36 -4.48 -23.90
CA GLU A 20 10.63 -3.19 -23.28
C GLU A 20 9.94 -3.13 -21.92
N GLU A 21 10.65 -2.75 -20.86
CA GLU A 21 10.04 -2.43 -19.59
C GLU A 21 9.28 -1.10 -19.68
N ILE A 22 7.99 -1.14 -19.36
CA ILE A 22 7.11 0.03 -19.39
C ILE A 22 6.74 0.49 -17.98
N TRP A 23 6.79 -0.37 -16.97
CA TRP A 23 6.51 -0.02 -15.57
C TRP A 23 7.55 -0.68 -14.66
N PRO A 24 8.11 0.00 -13.64
CA PRO A 24 7.71 1.27 -12.99
C PRO A 24 8.12 2.57 -13.72
N PRO A 25 7.65 3.75 -13.25
CA PRO A 25 8.19 5.04 -13.67
C PRO A 25 9.66 5.20 -13.23
N THR A 26 10.45 5.88 -14.05
CA THR A 26 11.77 6.39 -13.65
C THR A 26 11.63 7.59 -12.70
N LEU A 27 12.71 7.98 -12.02
CA LEU A 27 12.68 9.18 -11.16
C LEU A 27 12.31 10.44 -11.95
N THR A 28 12.86 10.59 -13.16
CA THR A 28 12.53 11.72 -14.05
C THR A 28 11.06 11.72 -14.44
N GLU A 29 10.46 10.55 -14.67
CA GLU A 29 9.02 10.43 -14.93
C GLU A 29 8.18 10.67 -13.67
N ALA A 30 8.68 10.33 -12.49
CA ALA A 30 7.98 10.60 -11.24
C ALA A 30 7.89 12.11 -10.94
N ILE A 31 8.91 12.89 -11.31
CA ILE A 31 8.95 14.35 -11.11
C ILE A 31 8.29 15.11 -12.27
N GLY A 32 8.61 14.73 -13.51
CA GLY A 32 8.21 15.44 -14.73
C GLY A 32 7.00 14.85 -15.45
N GLY A 33 6.33 13.87 -14.84
CA GLY A 33 5.18 13.15 -15.39
C GLY A 33 5.57 11.96 -16.26
N TYR A 34 4.79 10.89 -16.17
CA TYR A 34 5.02 9.64 -16.87
C TYR A 34 4.86 9.77 -18.40
N LYS A 35 5.88 9.34 -19.14
CA LYS A 35 5.96 9.56 -20.61
C LYS A 35 5.55 8.34 -21.43
N ARG A 36 5.23 7.21 -20.78
CA ARG A 36 4.96 5.91 -21.42
C ARG A 36 3.51 5.46 -21.25
N VAL A 37 2.58 6.37 -20.94
CA VAL A 37 1.16 6.04 -20.71
C VAL A 37 0.54 5.30 -21.90
N ASP A 38 0.85 5.67 -23.14
CA ASP A 38 0.31 4.98 -24.32
C ASP A 38 0.74 3.51 -24.39
N LYS A 39 1.98 3.18 -23.98
CA LYS A 39 2.44 1.80 -23.90
C LYS A 39 1.81 1.07 -22.71
N LEU A 40 1.65 1.78 -21.59
CA LEU A 40 0.94 1.29 -20.41
C LEU A 40 -0.55 1.09 -20.65
N MET A 41 -1.11 1.68 -21.70
CA MET A 41 -2.48 1.43 -22.15
C MET A 41 -2.60 0.25 -23.10
N ASP A 42 -1.50 -0.35 -23.58
CA ASP A 42 -1.55 -1.51 -24.46
C ASP A 42 -1.95 -2.77 -23.65
N PRO A 43 -3.08 -3.44 -24.00
CA PRO A 43 -3.55 -4.63 -23.28
C PRO A 43 -2.60 -5.83 -23.46
N LYS A 44 -1.69 -5.79 -24.43
CA LYS A 44 -0.68 -6.84 -24.68
C LYS A 44 0.52 -6.76 -23.74
N ALA A 45 0.68 -5.68 -22.98
CA ALA A 45 1.71 -5.64 -21.95
C ALA A 45 1.46 -6.73 -20.89
N ARG A 46 2.54 -7.24 -20.30
CA ARG A 46 2.52 -8.38 -19.37
C ARG A 46 3.34 -8.09 -18.15
N ALA A 47 2.95 -8.66 -17.02
CA ALA A 47 3.79 -8.65 -15.84
C ALA A 47 5.00 -9.56 -16.01
N VAL A 48 6.14 -9.14 -15.49
CA VAL A 48 7.42 -9.87 -15.63
C VAL A 48 8.18 -10.04 -14.30
N GLY A 49 7.67 -9.49 -13.21
CA GLY A 49 8.27 -9.64 -11.88
C GLY A 49 7.72 -8.66 -10.85
N VAL A 50 8.07 -8.87 -9.58
CA VAL A 50 7.75 -7.94 -8.48
C VAL A 50 8.77 -6.80 -8.49
N ILE A 51 8.34 -5.58 -8.15
CA ILE A 51 9.24 -4.44 -8.02
C ILE A 51 9.94 -4.52 -6.66
N GLU A 52 11.24 -4.80 -6.66
CA GLU A 52 12.03 -4.81 -5.43
C GLU A 52 12.54 -3.41 -5.07
N LYS A 53 12.94 -2.64 -6.08
CA LYS A 53 13.49 -1.29 -5.95
C LYS A 53 13.14 -0.45 -7.19
N VAL A 54 12.98 0.86 -7.00
CA VAL A 54 12.92 1.86 -8.08
C VAL A 54 13.99 2.91 -7.77
N GLU A 55 15.08 2.94 -8.55
CA GLU A 55 16.22 3.83 -8.28
C GLU A 55 16.76 3.70 -6.83
N CYS A 56 16.61 4.74 -6.00
CA CYS A 56 16.98 4.75 -4.59
C CYS A 56 15.84 4.34 -3.64
N PHE A 57 14.63 4.10 -4.16
CA PHE A 57 13.47 3.68 -3.36
C PHE A 57 13.41 2.16 -3.23
N ALA A 58 13.68 1.64 -2.04
CA ALA A 58 13.33 0.27 -1.71
C ALA A 58 11.80 0.12 -1.75
N PHE A 59 11.28 -0.80 -2.57
CA PHE A 59 9.85 -1.06 -2.74
C PHE A 59 9.47 -2.35 -1.99
N TYR A 60 9.37 -3.51 -2.65
CA TYR A 60 9.17 -4.79 -1.96
C TYR A 60 10.46 -5.51 -1.56
N GLY A 61 11.64 -5.03 -1.99
CA GLY A 61 12.93 -5.64 -1.65
C GLY A 61 13.10 -5.93 -0.16
N PRO A 62 12.83 -4.96 0.74
CA PRO A 62 12.97 -5.16 2.18
C PRO A 62 12.05 -6.24 2.77
N ILE A 63 10.78 -6.31 2.35
CA ILE A 63 9.87 -7.36 2.85
C ILE A 63 10.27 -8.73 2.28
N LEU A 64 10.69 -8.80 1.02
CA LEU A 64 11.22 -10.02 0.44
C LEU A 64 12.49 -10.47 1.15
N GLN A 65 13.38 -9.55 1.53
CA GLN A 65 14.56 -9.86 2.34
C GLN A 65 14.15 -10.44 3.70
N ASN A 66 13.23 -9.80 4.42
CA ASN A 66 12.74 -10.33 5.71
C ASN A 66 12.12 -11.72 5.57
N LEU A 67 11.32 -11.97 4.52
CA LEU A 67 10.75 -13.29 4.25
C LEU A 67 11.84 -14.31 3.90
N ASN A 68 12.88 -13.92 3.16
CA ASN A 68 14.03 -14.77 2.85
C ASN A 68 14.85 -15.09 4.11
N ASP A 69 15.05 -14.12 5.01
CA ASP A 69 15.74 -14.32 6.29
C ASP A 69 14.97 -15.32 7.17
N ILE A 70 13.64 -15.18 7.25
CA ILE A 70 12.74 -16.15 7.90
C ILE A 70 12.84 -17.52 7.22
N GLY A 71 12.77 -17.56 5.89
CA GLY A 71 12.82 -18.78 5.08
C GLY A 71 14.18 -19.50 5.08
N SER A 72 15.26 -18.78 5.38
CA SER A 72 16.62 -19.36 5.47
C SER A 72 16.78 -20.33 6.64
N GLY A 73 15.94 -20.16 7.67
CA GLY A 73 16.01 -20.86 8.95
C GLY A 73 17.07 -20.33 9.92
N ALA A 74 17.83 -19.29 9.55
CA ALA A 74 18.78 -18.62 10.44
C ALA A 74 18.09 -17.94 11.64
N CYS A 75 16.82 -17.58 11.47
CA CYS A 75 15.99 -16.89 12.46
C CYS A 75 15.28 -17.83 13.45
N GLY A 76 15.67 -19.10 13.55
CA GLY A 76 15.01 -20.11 14.38
C GLY A 76 13.70 -20.67 13.82
N ALA A 77 13.18 -20.11 12.73
CA ALA A 77 12.04 -20.64 12.01
C ALA A 77 12.44 -21.82 11.09
N PRO A 78 11.50 -22.73 10.73
CA PRO A 78 11.77 -23.77 9.73
C PRO A 78 12.18 -23.19 8.38
N LYS A 79 13.06 -23.90 7.65
CA LYS A 79 13.46 -23.51 6.29
C LYS A 79 12.26 -23.55 5.33
N ARG A 80 12.12 -22.52 4.49
CA ARG A 80 11.05 -22.36 3.50
C ARG A 80 11.60 -21.72 2.23
N ALA A 81 11.09 -22.14 1.07
CA ALA A 81 11.28 -21.36 -0.15
C ALA A 81 10.44 -20.08 -0.07
N VAL A 82 10.89 -19.00 -0.71
CA VAL A 82 10.12 -17.76 -0.87
C VAL A 82 9.94 -17.52 -2.36
N VAL A 83 8.69 -17.35 -2.77
CA VAL A 83 8.31 -17.18 -4.19
C VAL A 83 7.53 -15.88 -4.34
N PRO A 84 8.10 -14.84 -4.96
CA PRO A 84 7.36 -13.64 -5.34
C PRO A 84 6.41 -13.96 -6.50
N PHE A 85 5.11 -13.80 -6.27
CA PHE A 85 4.09 -13.89 -7.32
C PHE A 85 3.92 -12.53 -8.00
N HIS A 86 3.84 -12.51 -9.32
CA HIS A 86 3.61 -11.30 -10.09
C HIS A 86 2.42 -11.47 -11.04
N TYR A 87 1.69 -10.38 -11.27
CA TYR A 87 0.49 -10.35 -12.09
C TYR A 87 0.32 -8.95 -12.70
N ASP A 88 -0.51 -8.86 -13.74
CA ASP A 88 -0.81 -7.57 -14.37
C ASP A 88 -1.83 -6.80 -13.50
N TRP A 89 -1.31 -5.91 -12.66
CA TRP A 89 -2.08 -5.14 -11.69
C TRP A 89 -3.12 -4.19 -12.30
N ARG A 90 -3.15 -4.02 -13.63
CA ARG A 90 -4.19 -3.26 -14.33
C ARG A 90 -5.44 -4.10 -14.57
N LYS A 91 -5.27 -5.41 -14.78
CA LYS A 91 -6.31 -6.33 -15.27
C LYS A 91 -7.16 -6.91 -14.14
N ASP A 92 -8.27 -7.51 -14.54
CA ASP A 92 -9.22 -8.15 -13.63
C ASP A 92 -8.55 -9.17 -12.68
N LEU A 93 -8.73 -8.95 -11.37
CA LEU A 93 -8.19 -9.82 -10.32
C LEU A 93 -8.70 -11.26 -10.41
N ARG A 94 -9.84 -11.51 -11.06
CA ARG A 94 -10.32 -12.88 -11.33
C ARG A 94 -9.40 -13.63 -12.26
N LEU A 95 -8.77 -12.94 -13.22
CA LEU A 95 -7.75 -13.53 -14.10
C LEU A 95 -6.47 -13.81 -13.31
N ALA A 96 -6.02 -12.84 -12.51
CA ALA A 96 -4.86 -12.99 -11.63
C ALA A 96 -5.05 -14.16 -10.62
N ALA A 97 -6.27 -14.42 -10.17
CA ALA A 97 -6.56 -15.56 -9.29
C ALA A 97 -6.39 -16.91 -10.00
N GLY A 98 -6.72 -16.98 -11.30
CA GLY A 98 -6.41 -18.12 -12.14
C GLY A 98 -4.90 -18.33 -12.33
N GLU A 99 -4.13 -17.26 -12.50
CA GLU A 99 -2.66 -17.29 -12.58
C GLU A 99 -2.02 -17.71 -11.24
N LEU A 100 -2.55 -17.19 -10.13
CA LEU A 100 -2.14 -17.58 -8.78
C LEU A 100 -2.43 -19.07 -8.57
N ALA A 101 -3.62 -19.56 -8.93
CA ALA A 101 -3.99 -20.96 -8.80
C ALA A 101 -3.00 -21.90 -9.54
N GLN A 102 -2.61 -21.55 -10.77
CA GLN A 102 -1.62 -22.33 -11.53
C GLN A 102 -0.25 -22.35 -10.82
N THR A 103 0.16 -21.21 -10.27
CA THR A 103 1.41 -21.10 -9.50
C THR A 103 1.36 -21.98 -8.26
N LEU A 104 0.25 -21.94 -7.51
CA LEU A 104 0.09 -22.71 -6.28
C LEU A 104 -0.04 -24.22 -6.56
N ASP A 105 -0.67 -24.61 -7.67
CA ASP A 105 -0.74 -26.01 -8.12
C ASP A 105 0.66 -26.57 -8.43
N ALA A 106 1.51 -25.78 -9.09
CA ALA A 106 2.89 -26.18 -9.36
C ALA A 106 3.68 -26.33 -8.05
N LEU A 107 3.55 -25.38 -7.12
CA LEU A 107 4.22 -25.47 -5.83
C LEU A 107 3.71 -26.62 -4.97
N ALA A 108 2.43 -26.97 -5.06
CA ALA A 108 1.83 -28.07 -4.31
C ALA A 108 2.41 -29.44 -4.65
N ALA A 109 3.05 -29.59 -5.82
CA ALA A 109 3.74 -30.82 -6.20
C ALA A 109 4.98 -31.09 -5.34
N ASP A 110 5.72 -30.03 -4.99
CA ASP A 110 7.01 -30.12 -4.29
C ASP A 110 6.93 -29.68 -2.80
N HIS A 111 5.86 -28.97 -2.45
CA HIS A 111 5.68 -28.39 -1.12
C HIS A 111 4.48 -28.96 -0.38
N ALA A 112 4.69 -29.25 0.91
CA ALA A 112 3.67 -29.85 1.76
C ALA A 112 2.67 -28.81 2.30
N GLU A 113 3.08 -27.54 2.37
CA GLU A 113 2.33 -26.43 2.95
C GLU A 113 2.70 -25.13 2.20
N ILE A 114 1.68 -24.32 1.92
CA ILE A 114 1.78 -23.00 1.29
C ILE A 114 1.32 -21.94 2.30
N ILE A 115 2.11 -20.89 2.45
CA ILE A 115 1.80 -19.71 3.27
C ILE A 115 1.72 -18.51 2.33
N LEU A 116 0.57 -17.86 2.28
CA LEU A 116 0.38 -16.65 1.47
C LEU A 116 0.68 -15.42 2.34
N VAL A 117 1.56 -14.54 1.88
CA VAL A 117 1.81 -13.22 2.48
C VAL A 117 1.45 -12.18 1.44
N ALA A 118 0.40 -11.42 1.69
CA ALA A 118 -0.23 -10.58 0.69
C ALA A 118 -0.36 -9.13 1.16
N HIS A 119 0.05 -8.20 0.31
CA HIS A 119 0.01 -6.77 0.60
C HIS A 119 -1.08 -6.07 -0.22
N SER A 120 -1.82 -5.16 0.41
CA SER A 120 -2.78 -4.27 -0.27
C SER A 120 -3.75 -5.06 -1.16
N MET A 121 -3.89 -4.72 -2.45
CA MET A 121 -4.71 -5.44 -3.42
C MET A 121 -4.40 -6.94 -3.52
N GLY A 122 -3.15 -7.35 -3.25
CA GLY A 122 -2.74 -8.74 -3.25
C GLY A 122 -3.50 -9.59 -2.22
N GLY A 123 -3.91 -8.98 -1.10
CA GLY A 123 -4.73 -9.67 -0.09
C GLY A 123 -6.14 -9.98 -0.60
N LEU A 124 -6.75 -9.07 -1.39
CA LEU A 124 -8.02 -9.34 -2.05
C LEU A 124 -7.91 -10.45 -3.10
N LEU A 125 -6.80 -10.48 -3.84
CA LEU A 125 -6.49 -11.56 -4.78
C LEU A 125 -6.36 -12.92 -4.07
N ALA A 126 -5.60 -12.99 -2.99
CA ALA A 126 -5.43 -14.21 -2.20
C ALA A 126 -6.77 -14.69 -1.60
N ARG A 127 -7.56 -13.76 -1.06
CA ARG A 127 -8.91 -14.05 -0.56
C ARG A 127 -9.82 -14.54 -1.67
N TRP A 128 -9.81 -13.92 -2.84
CA TRP A 128 -10.63 -14.36 -3.97
C TRP A 128 -10.32 -15.81 -4.36
N TYR A 129 -9.05 -16.18 -4.43
CA TYR A 129 -8.65 -17.57 -4.67
C TYR A 129 -9.21 -18.56 -3.63
N LEU A 130 -9.30 -18.14 -2.37
CA LEU A 130 -9.78 -19.00 -1.27
C LEU A 130 -11.31 -19.01 -1.13
N GLU A 131 -11.98 -17.88 -1.39
CA GLU A 131 -13.37 -17.59 -0.99
C GLU A 131 -14.34 -17.56 -2.19
N ALA A 132 -13.87 -17.35 -3.42
CA ALA A 132 -14.75 -17.13 -4.59
C ALA A 132 -15.46 -18.38 -5.09
N GLY A 133 -15.02 -19.56 -4.66
CA GLY A 133 -15.44 -20.85 -5.18
C GLY A 133 -14.86 -21.18 -6.55
N GLY A 134 -14.78 -22.47 -6.87
CA GLY A 134 -14.23 -23.00 -8.13
C GLY A 134 -12.73 -23.35 -8.07
N PHE A 135 -12.07 -23.15 -6.93
CA PHE A 135 -10.66 -23.49 -6.73
C PHE A 135 -10.44 -24.64 -5.74
N GLU A 136 -11.48 -25.10 -5.04
CA GLU A 136 -11.41 -26.06 -3.93
C GLU A 136 -10.84 -27.42 -4.35
N ALA A 137 -11.13 -27.85 -5.59
CA ALA A 137 -10.63 -29.09 -6.15
C ALA A 137 -9.16 -28.99 -6.61
N ARG A 138 -8.54 -27.81 -6.56
CA ARG A 138 -7.18 -27.60 -7.03
C ARG A 138 -6.16 -28.03 -5.97
N PRO A 139 -5.07 -28.75 -6.35
CA PRO A 139 -4.03 -29.18 -5.43
C PRO A 139 -3.47 -28.05 -4.57
N GLY A 140 -3.25 -26.87 -5.15
CA GLY A 140 -2.76 -25.69 -4.44
C GLY A 140 -3.67 -25.26 -3.30
N TRP A 141 -4.99 -25.35 -3.46
CA TRP A 141 -5.97 -24.80 -2.51
C TRP A 141 -5.96 -25.59 -1.20
N GLY A 142 -5.92 -26.92 -1.29
CA GLY A 142 -5.79 -27.80 -0.11
C GLY A 142 -4.42 -27.75 0.58
N LYS A 143 -3.41 -27.12 -0.05
CA LYS A 143 -2.06 -26.94 0.52
C LYS A 143 -1.86 -25.59 1.18
N VAL A 144 -2.71 -24.61 0.94
CA VAL A 144 -2.66 -23.34 1.69
C VAL A 144 -3.02 -23.65 3.14
N ALA A 145 -2.14 -23.28 4.08
CA ALA A 145 -2.40 -23.41 5.52
C ALA A 145 -2.55 -22.06 6.22
N ARG A 146 -2.01 -21.00 5.62
CA ARG A 146 -2.03 -19.65 6.19
C ARG A 146 -2.19 -18.58 5.11
N LEU A 147 -2.97 -17.55 5.44
CA LEU A 147 -3.02 -16.28 4.73
C LEU A 147 -2.69 -15.15 5.71
N ILE A 148 -1.63 -14.41 5.44
CA ILE A 148 -1.25 -13.20 6.14
C ILE A 148 -1.53 -12.01 5.21
N THR A 149 -2.48 -11.15 5.57
CA THR A 149 -2.77 -9.93 4.81
C THR A 149 -2.19 -8.71 5.51
N ILE A 150 -1.63 -7.78 4.73
CA ILE A 150 -0.99 -6.56 5.24
C ILE A 150 -1.60 -5.37 4.50
N ALA A 151 -2.15 -4.41 5.24
CA ALA A 151 -2.76 -3.20 4.70
C ALA A 151 -3.79 -3.47 3.56
N THR A 152 -4.49 -4.60 3.63
CA THR A 152 -5.40 -5.03 2.56
C THR A 152 -6.72 -4.29 2.69
N PRO A 153 -7.25 -3.65 1.63
CA PRO A 153 -8.56 -2.99 1.67
C PRO A 153 -9.68 -4.03 1.60
N HIS A 154 -9.88 -4.79 2.68
CA HIS A 154 -10.86 -5.88 2.76
C HIS A 154 -12.29 -5.41 2.45
N ALA A 155 -12.61 -4.15 2.74
CA ALA A 155 -13.88 -3.51 2.42
C ALA A 155 -13.78 -2.43 1.34
N GLY A 156 -12.70 -2.42 0.56
CA GLY A 156 -12.41 -1.40 -0.45
C GLY A 156 -11.88 -0.10 0.16
N ALA A 157 -11.42 0.83 -0.67
CA ALA A 157 -10.85 2.09 -0.23
C ALA A 157 -11.45 3.27 -1.03
N PRO A 158 -11.97 4.32 -0.36
CA PRO A 158 -12.52 5.50 -1.02
C PRO A 158 -11.53 6.18 -1.98
N ILE A 159 -10.22 6.05 -1.72
CA ILE A 159 -9.16 6.58 -2.60
C ILE A 159 -9.21 5.98 -4.02
N ALA A 160 -9.78 4.79 -4.21
CA ALA A 160 -9.96 4.21 -5.53
C ALA A 160 -10.91 5.05 -6.41
N LEU A 161 -11.98 5.60 -5.81
CA LEU A 161 -12.90 6.52 -6.50
C LEU A 161 -12.20 7.83 -6.85
N VAL A 162 -11.44 8.39 -5.90
CA VAL A 162 -10.64 9.62 -6.11
C VAL A 162 -9.71 9.47 -7.32
N ARG A 163 -8.98 8.35 -7.38
CA ARG A 163 -8.03 8.04 -8.45
C ARG A 163 -8.74 7.74 -9.78
N ALA A 164 -9.87 7.03 -9.76
CA ALA A 164 -10.66 6.78 -10.96
C ALA A 164 -11.21 8.08 -11.59
N MET A 165 -11.55 9.07 -10.77
CA MET A 165 -11.94 10.43 -11.22
C MET A 165 -10.74 11.33 -11.57
N GLY A 166 -9.50 10.85 -11.39
CA GLY A 166 -8.28 11.61 -11.68
C GLY A 166 -8.01 12.79 -10.75
N LEU A 167 -8.55 12.76 -9.53
CA LEU A 167 -8.44 13.87 -8.57
C LEU A 167 -7.13 13.87 -7.77
N GLU A 168 -6.37 12.77 -7.83
CA GLU A 168 -5.10 12.62 -7.12
C GLU A 168 -4.10 11.88 -8.00
N ALA A 169 -2.85 12.34 -7.99
CA ALA A 169 -1.74 11.63 -8.59
C ALA A 169 -1.41 10.36 -7.77
N THR A 170 -0.72 9.42 -8.40
CA THR A 170 -0.14 8.25 -7.74
C THR A 170 1.27 8.07 -8.28
N VAL A 171 2.02 7.07 -7.78
CA VAL A 171 3.45 6.83 -8.08
C VAL A 171 3.77 7.06 -9.56
N GLY A 172 4.27 8.26 -9.90
CA GLY A 172 4.59 8.73 -11.24
C GLY A 172 3.44 8.95 -12.24
N LEU A 173 2.21 8.56 -11.95
CA LEU A 173 1.06 8.84 -12.82
C LEU A 173 0.31 10.08 -12.34
N SER A 174 0.07 11.00 -13.27
CA SER A 174 -0.82 12.14 -13.02
C SER A 174 -2.25 11.65 -12.73
N GLY A 175 -3.06 12.52 -12.13
CA GLY A 175 -4.50 12.25 -11.99
C GLY A 175 -5.16 11.99 -13.35
N GLY A 176 -4.80 12.75 -14.38
CA GLY A 176 -5.30 12.56 -15.75
C GLY A 176 -4.92 11.20 -16.36
N ASP A 177 -3.67 10.76 -16.20
CA ASP A 177 -3.25 9.44 -16.69
C ASP A 177 -3.94 8.31 -15.92
N THR A 178 -4.13 8.49 -14.61
CA THR A 178 -4.85 7.52 -13.77
C THR A 178 -6.30 7.40 -14.20
N ALA A 179 -6.98 8.52 -14.48
CA ALA A 179 -8.33 8.52 -15.04
C ALA A 179 -8.37 7.88 -16.44
N ARG A 180 -7.36 8.12 -17.28
CA ARG A 180 -7.25 7.51 -18.61
C ARG A 180 -7.13 5.98 -18.53
N LEU A 181 -6.30 5.47 -17.61
CA LEU A 181 -6.21 4.04 -17.30
C LEU A 181 -7.54 3.50 -16.79
N ALA A 182 -8.17 4.20 -15.84
CA ALA A 182 -9.45 3.83 -15.23
C ALA A 182 -10.63 3.80 -16.24
N ALA A 183 -10.56 4.61 -17.30
CA ALA A 183 -11.57 4.63 -18.35
C ALA A 183 -11.49 3.42 -19.31
N SER A 184 -10.38 2.69 -19.32
CA SER A 184 -10.25 1.50 -20.18
C SER A 184 -11.01 0.30 -19.61
N PRO A 185 -11.90 -0.34 -20.37
CA PRO A 185 -12.58 -1.55 -19.94
C PRO A 185 -11.64 -2.76 -19.81
N ASP A 186 -10.44 -2.70 -20.38
CA ASP A 186 -9.42 -3.74 -20.23
C ASP A 186 -8.76 -3.73 -18.84
N PHE A 187 -8.93 -2.63 -18.08
CA PHE A 187 -8.20 -2.39 -16.83
C PHE A 187 -9.12 -2.15 -15.61
N PRO A 188 -9.92 -3.14 -15.19
CA PRO A 188 -10.89 -2.98 -14.10
C PRO A 188 -10.28 -3.01 -12.69
N ALA A 189 -8.99 -3.31 -12.52
CA ALA A 189 -8.39 -3.57 -11.20
C ALA A 189 -8.58 -2.42 -10.19
N LEU A 190 -8.45 -1.17 -10.65
CA LEU A 190 -8.66 -0.01 -9.78
C LEU A 190 -10.10 0.04 -9.25
N TYR A 191 -11.10 -0.32 -10.06
CA TYR A 191 -12.49 -0.36 -9.63
C TYR A 191 -12.76 -1.51 -8.66
N GLN A 192 -12.01 -2.62 -8.77
CA GLN A 192 -12.10 -3.75 -7.84
C GLN A 192 -11.59 -3.42 -6.42
N LEU A 193 -11.00 -2.24 -6.23
CA LEU A 193 -10.65 -1.67 -4.93
C LEU A 193 -11.75 -0.77 -4.34
N LEU A 194 -12.86 -0.51 -5.05
CA LEU A 194 -13.96 0.29 -4.52
C LEU A 194 -14.69 -0.45 -3.38
N PRO A 195 -15.17 0.28 -2.35
CA PRO A 195 -16.09 -0.29 -1.38
C PRO A 195 -17.37 -0.82 -2.02
N ALA A 196 -18.05 -1.74 -1.37
CA ALA A 196 -19.21 -2.40 -1.96
C ALA A 196 -20.38 -1.42 -2.17
N LYS A 197 -21.35 -1.80 -3.01
CA LYS A 197 -22.54 -0.97 -3.29
C LYS A 197 -23.35 -0.62 -2.04
N GLN A 198 -23.33 -1.48 -1.03
CA GLN A 198 -24.01 -1.24 0.25
C GLN A 198 -23.23 -0.32 1.20
N ASP A 199 -21.94 -0.09 0.96
CA ASP A 199 -21.08 0.70 1.84
C ASP A 199 -21.27 2.19 1.51
N VAL A 200 -21.34 3.02 2.55
CA VAL A 200 -21.56 4.47 2.40
C VAL A 200 -20.22 5.19 2.47
N PHE A 201 -19.62 5.43 1.30
CA PHE A 201 -18.31 6.10 1.17
C PHE A 201 -18.30 7.29 0.19
N ALA A 202 -19.39 7.52 -0.53
CA ALA A 202 -19.59 8.70 -1.36
C ALA A 202 -20.86 9.42 -0.91
N TRP A 203 -20.79 10.72 -0.67
CA TRP A 203 -21.91 11.52 -0.18
C TRP A 203 -22.26 12.59 -1.20
N GLN A 204 -23.55 12.89 -1.35
CA GLN A 204 -23.98 14.04 -2.15
C GLN A 204 -23.96 15.29 -1.28
N ARG A 205 -23.19 16.31 -1.65
CA ARG A 205 -23.13 17.60 -0.96
C ARG A 205 -24.27 18.48 -1.44
N VAL A 206 -25.31 18.61 -0.62
CA VAL A 206 -26.48 19.48 -0.85
C VAL A 206 -26.70 20.44 0.32
N GLN A 207 -27.48 21.51 0.11
CA GLN A 207 -27.88 22.37 1.24
C GLN A 207 -28.82 21.59 2.17
N GLY A 208 -28.55 21.60 3.47
CA GLY A 208 -29.40 20.97 4.49
C GLY A 208 -29.13 19.49 4.77
N GLY A 209 -28.11 18.87 4.16
CA GLY A 209 -27.69 17.51 4.48
C GLY A 209 -26.65 16.93 3.50
N SER A 210 -26.19 15.71 3.79
CA SER A 210 -25.27 14.96 2.91
C SER A 210 -25.71 13.49 2.80
N PRO A 211 -26.74 13.16 1.98
CA PRO A 211 -27.17 11.78 1.82
C PRO A 211 -26.10 10.93 1.13
N ALA A 212 -26.19 9.61 1.31
CA ALA A 212 -25.36 8.66 0.59
C ALA A 212 -25.58 8.78 -0.93
N LEU A 213 -24.49 8.82 -1.69
CA LEU A 213 -24.49 8.81 -3.16
C LEU A 213 -24.10 7.41 -3.65
N ASN A 214 -25.00 6.78 -4.39
CA ASN A 214 -24.73 5.48 -5.00
C ASN A 214 -23.98 5.67 -6.33
N ILE A 215 -22.65 5.56 -6.31
CA ILE A 215 -21.82 5.68 -7.52
C ILE A 215 -22.05 4.56 -8.55
N TYR A 216 -22.73 3.48 -8.16
CA TYR A 216 -23.07 2.36 -9.04
C TYR A 216 -24.41 2.56 -9.76
N ASP A 217 -25.12 3.65 -9.51
CA ASP A 217 -26.24 4.06 -10.35
C ASP A 217 -25.71 4.50 -11.73
N PRO A 218 -26.24 3.99 -12.86
CA PRO A 218 -25.71 4.33 -14.18
C PRO A 218 -25.71 5.83 -14.51
N ALA A 219 -26.70 6.59 -14.03
CA ALA A 219 -26.74 8.03 -14.28
C ALA A 219 -25.65 8.75 -13.48
N VAL A 220 -25.47 8.39 -12.20
CA VAL A 220 -24.41 8.93 -11.34
C VAL A 220 -23.03 8.55 -11.87
N ALA A 221 -22.82 7.28 -12.22
CA ALA A 221 -21.57 6.80 -12.80
C ALA A 221 -21.18 7.60 -14.05
N LYS A 222 -22.15 7.83 -14.95
CA LYS A 222 -21.95 8.63 -16.16
C LYS A 222 -21.61 10.08 -15.84
N GLU A 223 -22.28 10.70 -14.88
CA GLU A 223 -22.00 12.08 -14.44
C GLU A 223 -20.57 12.21 -13.89
N LEU A 224 -20.10 11.19 -13.16
CA LEU A 224 -18.74 11.13 -12.61
C LEU A 224 -17.68 10.65 -13.61
N GLY A 225 -18.05 10.33 -14.85
CA GLY A 225 -17.13 9.81 -15.86
C GLY A 225 -16.59 8.40 -15.56
N LEU A 226 -17.30 7.62 -14.75
CA LEU A 226 -16.90 6.27 -14.36
C LEU A 226 -17.28 5.24 -15.43
N GLY A 227 -16.40 4.26 -15.64
CA GLY A 227 -16.59 3.18 -16.62
C GLY A 227 -17.59 2.13 -16.14
N GLU A 228 -18.73 2.00 -16.83
CA GLU A 228 -19.80 1.05 -16.48
C GLU A 228 -19.31 -0.41 -16.45
N ALA A 229 -18.52 -0.83 -17.45
CA ALA A 229 -17.95 -2.17 -17.50
C ALA A 229 -17.02 -2.46 -16.32
N ASN A 230 -16.24 -1.46 -15.89
CA ASN A 230 -15.32 -1.60 -14.75
C ASN A 230 -16.07 -1.62 -13.42
N LEU A 231 -17.14 -0.83 -13.27
CA LEU A 231 -18.04 -0.92 -12.11
C LEU A 231 -18.73 -2.29 -12.02
N ALA A 232 -19.17 -2.84 -13.15
CA ALA A 232 -19.74 -4.19 -13.20
C ALA A 232 -18.71 -5.27 -12.83
N ALA A 233 -17.48 -5.14 -13.33
CA ALA A 233 -16.37 -6.04 -12.97
C ALA A 233 -16.02 -5.95 -11.47
N ALA A 234 -16.08 -4.76 -10.88
CA ALA A 234 -15.91 -4.54 -9.45
C ALA A 234 -17.00 -5.22 -8.61
N GLN A 235 -18.27 -5.07 -9.01
CA GLN A 235 -19.38 -5.74 -8.33
C GLN A 235 -19.28 -7.26 -8.44
N ALA A 236 -18.93 -7.79 -9.62
CA ALA A 236 -18.74 -9.22 -9.81
C ALA A 236 -17.59 -9.77 -8.96
N PHE A 237 -16.47 -9.03 -8.87
CA PHE A 237 -15.36 -9.36 -7.98
C PHE A 237 -15.70 -9.17 -6.49
N ARG A 238 -16.62 -8.28 -6.13
CA ARG A 238 -17.04 -8.16 -4.74
C ARG A 238 -17.94 -9.32 -4.33
N ALA A 239 -18.81 -9.75 -5.24
CA ALA A 239 -19.85 -10.76 -4.97
C ALA A 239 -19.31 -12.14 -4.61
N GLY A 240 -18.10 -12.51 -5.01
CA GLY A 240 -17.48 -13.76 -4.58
C GLY A 240 -16.52 -13.65 -3.39
N LEU A 241 -16.24 -12.46 -2.85
CA LEU A 241 -15.50 -12.32 -1.60
C LEU A 241 -16.49 -12.65 -0.48
N ASP A 242 -16.64 -13.94 -0.24
CA ASP A 242 -17.68 -14.50 0.60
C ASP A 242 -17.05 -15.15 1.83
N GLU A 243 -17.23 -14.49 2.98
CA GLU A 243 -16.70 -14.96 4.25
C GLU A 243 -17.25 -16.34 4.63
N ALA A 244 -18.46 -16.70 4.19
CA ALA A 244 -19.06 -18.00 4.45
C ALA A 244 -18.39 -19.15 3.69
N ARG A 245 -17.60 -18.84 2.66
CA ARG A 245 -16.82 -19.82 1.87
C ARG A 245 -15.35 -19.87 2.24
N ARG A 246 -14.97 -19.18 3.31
CA ARG A 246 -13.62 -19.25 3.85
C ARG A 246 -13.27 -20.69 4.24
N PRO A 247 -12.11 -21.21 3.81
CA PRO A 247 -11.70 -22.56 4.18
C PRO A 247 -11.36 -22.70 5.66
N ASP A 248 -12.01 -23.63 6.35
CA ASP A 248 -11.76 -23.95 7.76
C ASP A 248 -10.30 -24.37 8.06
N HIS A 249 -9.58 -24.90 7.06
CA HIS A 249 -8.20 -25.35 7.22
C HIS A 249 -7.16 -24.25 7.05
N VAL A 250 -7.55 -23.05 6.61
CA VAL A 250 -6.62 -21.92 6.40
C VAL A 250 -6.73 -20.95 7.56
N ARG A 251 -5.60 -20.69 8.24
CA ARG A 251 -5.54 -19.65 9.27
C ARG A 251 -5.29 -18.29 8.66
N TYR A 252 -6.17 -17.34 8.93
CA TYR A 252 -6.03 -15.96 8.50
C TYR A 252 -5.37 -15.14 9.62
N HIS A 253 -4.45 -14.27 9.23
CA HIS A 253 -3.86 -13.26 10.10
C HIS A 253 -3.90 -11.93 9.38
N VAL A 254 -4.57 -10.95 9.95
CA VAL A 254 -4.76 -9.64 9.32
C VAL A 254 -3.91 -8.60 10.02
N VAL A 255 -3.10 -7.87 9.26
CA VAL A 255 -2.32 -6.75 9.76
C VAL A 255 -2.81 -5.48 9.09
N GLY A 256 -3.62 -4.72 9.83
CA GLY A 256 -4.05 -3.39 9.43
C GLY A 256 -2.96 -2.34 9.68
N ALA A 257 -3.05 -1.21 8.98
CA ALA A 257 -2.12 -0.10 9.14
C ALA A 257 -2.88 1.20 9.44
N SER A 258 -2.30 2.06 10.29
CA SER A 258 -2.89 3.31 10.76
C SER A 258 -1.82 4.42 10.93
N GLY A 259 -2.24 5.60 11.38
CA GLY A 259 -1.35 6.69 11.78
C GLY A 259 -1.26 7.85 10.79
N HIS A 260 -1.84 7.73 9.59
CA HIS A 260 -1.88 8.79 8.59
C HIS A 260 -3.30 9.24 8.25
N ALA A 261 -3.46 10.51 7.86
CA ALA A 261 -4.69 11.02 7.31
C ALA A 261 -5.13 10.24 6.06
N THR A 262 -6.28 9.61 6.16
CA THR A 262 -6.74 8.65 5.15
C THR A 262 -8.12 9.01 4.65
N ALA A 263 -8.32 8.88 3.33
CA ALA A 263 -9.61 9.12 2.71
C ALA A 263 -10.66 8.13 3.25
N THR A 264 -11.66 8.64 3.98
CA THR A 264 -12.77 7.86 4.55
C THR A 264 -14.06 8.02 3.75
N ARG A 265 -14.22 9.14 3.04
CA ARG A 265 -15.32 9.37 2.10
C ARG A 265 -14.98 10.41 1.03
N VAL A 266 -15.82 10.48 -0.01
CA VAL A 266 -15.79 11.51 -1.04
C VAL A 266 -17.11 12.27 -1.07
N ASP A 267 -17.07 13.57 -0.82
CA ASP A 267 -18.25 14.45 -0.86
C ASP A 267 -18.37 15.10 -2.25
N ILE A 268 -19.41 14.74 -3.01
CA ILE A 268 -19.65 15.15 -4.40
C ILE A 268 -20.80 16.15 -4.43
N GLY A 269 -20.56 17.35 -4.97
CA GLY A 269 -21.61 18.35 -5.18
C GLY A 269 -21.29 19.22 -6.38
N THR A 270 -21.88 20.41 -6.47
CA THR A 270 -21.51 21.38 -7.51
C THR A 270 -20.03 21.77 -7.37
N GLY A 271 -19.25 21.60 -8.44
CA GLY A 271 -17.81 21.90 -8.47
C GLY A 271 -16.94 20.69 -8.14
N ASN A 272 -15.69 20.95 -7.70
CA ASN A 272 -14.74 19.88 -7.40
C ASN A 272 -15.20 19.03 -6.19
N PRO A 273 -15.12 17.69 -6.30
CA PRO A 273 -15.34 16.81 -5.15
C PRO A 273 -14.40 17.13 -4.00
N ARG A 274 -14.88 17.01 -2.77
CA ARG A 274 -14.06 17.11 -1.55
C ARG A 274 -13.72 15.71 -1.06
N ILE A 275 -12.44 15.44 -0.89
CA ILE A 275 -11.96 14.20 -0.28
C ILE A 275 -11.93 14.42 1.23
N ALA A 276 -12.74 13.67 1.99
CA ALA A 276 -12.68 13.74 3.45
C ALA A 276 -11.57 12.80 3.94
N ARG A 277 -10.49 13.40 4.44
CA ARG A 277 -9.38 12.70 5.07
C ARG A 277 -9.47 12.90 6.58
N GLU A 278 -9.45 11.81 7.32
CA GLU A 278 -9.49 11.83 8.79
C GLU A 278 -8.12 11.42 9.32
N ILE A 279 -7.59 12.19 10.27
CA ILE A 279 -6.24 12.01 10.84
C ILE A 279 -6.16 10.63 11.51
N ALA A 280 -5.04 9.93 11.27
CA ALA A 280 -4.77 8.59 11.81
C ALA A 280 -5.82 7.52 11.49
N ALA A 281 -6.79 7.79 10.61
CA ALA A 281 -7.88 6.87 10.29
C ALA A 281 -7.48 5.68 9.39
N GLY A 282 -6.20 5.60 9.01
CA GLY A 282 -5.64 4.55 8.16
C GLY A 282 -4.17 4.83 7.85
N ASP A 283 -3.70 4.27 6.74
CA ASP A 283 -2.28 4.31 6.33
C ASP A 283 -1.97 5.31 5.20
N GLY A 284 -2.88 6.27 4.96
CA GLY A 284 -2.81 7.24 3.87
C GLY A 284 -3.58 6.79 2.61
N ALA A 285 -3.84 5.49 2.45
CA ALA A 285 -4.57 4.93 1.31
C ALA A 285 -5.82 4.12 1.74
N VAL A 286 -5.66 3.19 2.69
CA VAL A 286 -6.70 2.28 3.15
C VAL A 286 -7.14 2.68 4.56
N PRO A 287 -8.42 3.02 4.75
CA PRO A 287 -8.90 3.35 6.08
C PRO A 287 -8.95 2.08 6.95
N LEU A 288 -8.70 2.23 8.26
CA LEU A 288 -8.54 1.13 9.20
C LEU A 288 -9.78 0.22 9.26
N TRP A 289 -10.99 0.79 9.13
CA TRP A 289 -12.23 0.02 9.07
C TRP A 289 -12.29 -0.97 7.91
N SER A 290 -11.54 -0.70 6.83
CA SER A 290 -11.39 -1.58 5.68
C SER A 290 -10.16 -2.49 5.78
N ALA A 291 -9.14 -2.07 6.53
CA ALA A 291 -7.88 -2.80 6.67
C ALA A 291 -7.95 -4.01 7.60
N VAL A 292 -9.02 -4.15 8.39
CA VAL A 292 -9.21 -5.24 9.37
C VAL A 292 -10.40 -6.13 9.02
N LEU A 293 -10.30 -7.42 9.37
CA LEU A 293 -11.45 -8.33 9.40
C LEU A 293 -11.80 -8.59 10.87
N ALA A 294 -12.90 -8.01 11.34
CA ALA A 294 -13.31 -8.10 12.75
C ALA A 294 -13.56 -9.55 13.24
N GLN A 295 -13.82 -10.47 12.31
CA GLN A 295 -14.03 -11.89 12.60
C GLN A 295 -12.73 -12.72 12.64
N GLU A 296 -11.57 -12.10 12.39
CA GLU A 296 -10.27 -12.79 12.39
C GLU A 296 -9.31 -12.22 13.42
N PRO A 297 -8.30 -13.02 13.83
CA PRO A 297 -7.12 -12.50 14.51
C PRO A 297 -6.51 -11.37 13.68
N HIS A 298 -6.53 -10.17 14.23
CA HIS A 298 -5.98 -9.00 13.57
C HIS A 298 -5.16 -8.14 14.53
N GLU A 299 -4.19 -7.45 13.95
CA GLU A 299 -3.32 -6.50 14.64
C GLU A 299 -3.21 -5.23 13.82
N VAL A 300 -2.84 -4.14 14.46
CA VAL A 300 -2.69 -2.84 13.82
C VAL A 300 -1.28 -2.33 14.08
N THR A 301 -0.58 -1.99 13.01
CA THR A 301 0.71 -1.29 13.06
C THR A 301 0.54 0.14 12.58
N LYS A 302 1.52 1.00 12.84
CA LYS A 302 1.57 2.35 12.30
C LYS A 302 2.48 2.41 11.08
N GLY A 303 2.20 3.33 10.17
CA GLY A 303 3.02 3.59 8.99
C GLY A 303 2.19 3.95 7.75
N GLU A 304 2.85 4.56 6.78
CA GLU A 304 2.28 4.81 5.45
C GLU A 304 2.09 3.49 4.68
N HIS A 305 1.07 3.42 3.83
CA HIS A 305 0.60 2.21 3.14
C HIS A 305 1.71 1.33 2.54
N ARG A 306 2.72 1.92 1.92
CA ARG A 306 3.87 1.20 1.37
C ARG A 306 4.97 1.01 2.40
N LYS A 307 5.31 2.06 3.13
CA LYS A 307 6.41 2.07 4.11
C LYS A 307 6.14 1.18 5.32
N VAL A 308 4.89 0.86 5.63
CA VAL A 308 4.49 -0.04 6.72
C VAL A 308 5.24 -1.37 6.66
N LEU A 309 5.57 -1.87 5.46
CA LEU A 309 6.28 -3.12 5.24
C LEU A 309 7.72 -3.13 5.77
N VAL A 310 8.27 -1.95 6.07
CA VAL A 310 9.60 -1.79 6.65
C VAL A 310 9.58 -1.22 8.06
N GLU A 311 8.41 -0.88 8.60
CA GLU A 311 8.30 -0.34 9.96
C GLU A 311 8.68 -1.40 10.99
N ARG A 312 9.34 -0.97 12.07
CA ARG A 312 9.86 -1.86 13.12
C ARG A 312 8.76 -2.68 13.80
N ASP A 313 7.63 -2.04 14.08
CA ASP A 313 6.48 -2.70 14.71
C ASP A 313 5.91 -3.79 13.80
N PHE A 314 5.77 -3.49 12.50
CA PHE A 314 5.38 -4.47 11.52
C PHE A 314 6.39 -5.62 11.40
N GLN A 315 7.70 -5.33 11.35
CA GLN A 315 8.71 -6.37 11.33
C GLN A 315 8.60 -7.27 12.58
N ALA A 316 8.43 -6.70 13.77
CA ALA A 316 8.22 -7.49 14.98
C ALA A 316 6.98 -8.40 14.89
N ILE A 317 5.88 -7.91 14.32
CA ILE A 317 4.67 -8.70 14.03
C ILE A 317 4.99 -9.83 13.06
N LEU A 318 5.63 -9.53 11.92
CA LEU A 318 5.96 -10.48 10.89
C LEU A 318 6.80 -11.64 11.43
N TYR A 319 7.91 -11.35 12.12
CA TYR A 319 8.77 -12.38 12.67
C TYR A 319 8.03 -13.25 13.69
N ARG A 320 7.20 -12.66 14.55
CA ARG A 320 6.36 -13.43 15.50
C ARG A 320 5.35 -14.33 14.80
N LEU A 321 4.71 -13.88 13.71
CA LEU A 321 3.77 -14.70 12.93
C LEU A 321 4.44 -15.94 12.30
N PHE A 322 5.77 -15.94 12.18
CA PHE A 322 6.55 -17.08 11.70
C PHE A 322 7.31 -17.84 12.79
N ASP A 323 7.06 -17.52 14.07
CA ASP A 323 7.83 -18.03 15.21
C ASP A 323 9.35 -17.84 15.04
N ALA A 324 9.72 -16.71 14.43
CA ALA A 324 11.08 -16.34 14.09
C ALA A 324 11.62 -15.27 15.05
N ALA A 325 12.93 -15.28 15.29
CA ALA A 325 13.66 -14.20 15.94
C ALA A 325 14.34 -13.31 14.88
N PRO A 326 14.24 -11.98 14.98
CA PRO A 326 14.86 -11.10 14.00
C PRO A 326 16.39 -11.21 14.02
N VAL A 327 17.03 -11.20 12.85
CA VAL A 327 18.50 -11.28 12.70
C VAL A 327 19.19 -10.04 13.29
N VAL A 328 18.53 -8.89 13.20
CA VAL A 328 18.97 -7.62 13.79
C VAL A 328 17.88 -7.16 14.75
N ALA A 329 18.25 -6.77 15.98
CA ALA A 329 17.29 -6.20 16.90
C ALA A 329 16.69 -4.92 16.29
N PRO A 330 15.36 -4.84 16.05
CA PRO A 330 14.76 -3.67 15.41
C PRO A 330 14.96 -2.39 16.23
N MET A 331 15.30 -2.50 17.51
CA MET A 331 15.51 -1.38 18.43
C MET A 331 16.98 -0.95 18.50
N SER A 332 17.42 -0.09 17.59
CA SER A 332 18.68 0.64 17.76
C SER A 332 18.47 1.81 18.73
N ASP A 333 18.69 1.54 20.02
CA ASP A 333 18.80 2.53 21.09
C ASP A 333 20.19 2.35 21.72
N ASP A 334 21.01 3.40 21.67
CA ASP A 334 22.36 3.37 22.26
C ASP A 334 22.41 3.96 23.68
N GLY A 335 21.23 4.13 24.31
CA GLY A 335 21.07 4.71 25.63
C GLY A 335 20.96 6.23 25.60
N ALA A 336 21.66 6.90 24.69
CA ALA A 336 21.56 8.35 24.50
C ALA A 336 20.43 8.72 23.51
N GLN A 337 20.34 8.00 22.40
CA GLN A 337 19.37 8.27 21.33
C GLN A 337 18.53 7.04 21.01
N THR A 338 17.22 7.25 20.87
CA THR A 338 16.31 6.25 20.31
C THR A 338 16.18 6.45 18.80
N ALA A 339 16.08 5.36 18.04
CA ALA A 339 15.77 5.45 16.61
C ALA A 339 14.36 5.99 16.41
N ILE A 340 14.17 6.77 15.35
CA ILE A 340 12.87 7.30 14.97
C ILE A 340 12.65 7.13 13.47
N SER A 341 11.50 6.58 13.13
CA SER A 341 11.06 6.37 11.77
C SER A 341 10.23 7.55 11.30
N VAL A 342 10.54 8.09 10.12
CA VAL A 342 9.77 9.18 9.48
C VAL A 342 8.93 8.59 8.35
N SER A 343 7.65 8.93 8.30
CA SER A 343 6.77 8.61 7.17
C SER A 343 5.90 9.82 6.83
N VAL A 344 5.39 9.83 5.60
CA VAL A 344 4.52 10.90 5.08
C VAL A 344 3.22 10.30 4.55
N ASP A 345 2.11 11.03 4.52
CA ASP A 345 0.79 10.47 4.16
C ASP A 345 0.68 10.05 2.68
N ARG A 346 1.46 10.71 1.81
CA ARG A 346 1.51 10.48 0.37
C ARG A 346 2.94 10.52 -0.16
N LEU A 347 3.14 9.96 -1.35
CA LEU A 347 4.45 9.93 -2.01
C LEU A 347 4.67 11.12 -2.95
N THR A 348 3.61 11.85 -3.29
CA THR A 348 3.62 12.89 -4.31
C THR A 348 2.78 14.06 -3.86
N TYR A 349 3.35 15.27 -3.94
CA TYR A 349 2.75 16.52 -3.50
C TYR A 349 2.92 17.59 -4.58
N ARG A 350 2.01 18.57 -4.59
CA ARG A 350 2.20 19.81 -5.32
C ARG A 350 3.08 20.78 -4.53
N PRO A 351 3.76 21.72 -5.20
CA PRO A 351 4.44 22.83 -4.54
C PRO A 351 3.55 23.52 -3.49
N GLY A 352 4.06 23.70 -2.27
CA GLY A 352 3.36 24.35 -1.16
C GLY A 352 2.21 23.55 -0.53
N GLU A 353 1.93 22.32 -0.98
CA GLU A 353 0.91 21.45 -0.39
C GLU A 353 1.30 20.97 1.02
N ASP A 354 0.31 20.73 1.87
CA ASP A 354 0.53 20.15 3.19
C ASP A 354 1.05 18.70 3.08
N VAL A 355 2.17 18.45 3.75
CA VAL A 355 2.80 17.15 3.95
C VAL A 355 2.56 16.75 5.40
N GLU A 356 1.71 15.75 5.63
CA GLU A 356 1.57 15.17 6.97
C GLU A 356 2.77 14.27 7.25
N VAL A 357 3.43 14.49 8.38
CA VAL A 357 4.60 13.74 8.80
C VAL A 357 4.27 12.99 10.08
N LEU A 358 4.44 11.68 10.03
CA LEU A 358 4.34 10.77 11.17
C LEU A 358 5.74 10.33 11.58
N LEU A 359 6.08 10.57 12.85
CA LEU A 359 7.33 10.15 13.47
C LEU A 359 7.04 9.04 14.49
N LEU A 360 7.66 7.87 14.32
CA LEU A 360 7.49 6.71 15.20
C LEU A 360 8.80 6.40 15.91
N ALA A 361 8.85 6.63 17.21
CA ALA A 361 10.02 6.33 18.03
C ALA A 361 10.07 4.83 18.33
N ALA A 362 11.23 4.21 18.08
CA ALA A 362 11.45 2.78 18.36
C ALA A 362 11.29 2.45 19.86
N ARG A 363 11.52 3.45 20.72
CA ARG A 363 11.19 3.40 22.15
C ARG A 363 10.67 4.76 22.61
N PRO A 364 9.57 4.81 23.38
CA PRO A 364 9.07 6.05 23.95
C PRO A 364 10.08 6.70 24.91
N ARG A 365 10.19 8.03 24.88
CA ARG A 365 11.04 8.81 25.81
C ARG A 365 10.27 10.00 26.38
N GLU A 366 10.46 10.27 27.68
CA GLU A 366 9.84 11.39 28.42
C GLU A 366 10.37 12.76 27.97
N ALA A 367 11.50 12.79 27.27
CA ALA A 367 12.05 13.98 26.66
C ALA A 367 12.42 13.72 25.19
N ALA A 368 12.14 14.71 24.35
CA ALA A 368 12.56 14.74 22.97
C ALA A 368 13.13 16.12 22.62
N ASP A 369 14.35 16.15 22.12
CA ASP A 369 14.98 17.29 21.46
C ASP A 369 15.65 16.81 20.18
N PHE A 370 15.03 17.17 19.05
CA PHE A 370 15.53 16.83 17.72
C PHE A 370 15.05 17.81 16.65
N ARG A 371 15.76 17.77 15.52
CA ARG A 371 15.43 18.50 14.31
C ARG A 371 14.99 17.52 13.23
N ILE A 372 14.03 17.95 12.44
CA ILE A 372 13.62 17.29 11.21
C ILE A 372 14.40 17.95 10.09
N LEU A 373 15.11 17.14 9.32
CA LEU A 373 15.98 17.56 8.23
C LEU A 373 15.34 17.22 6.90
N LEU A 374 15.28 18.18 5.99
CA LEU A 374 14.86 18.03 4.61
C LEU A 374 16.08 18.07 3.71
N SER A 375 16.31 16.99 2.96
CA SER A 375 17.26 16.96 1.86
C SER A 375 16.50 17.11 0.55
N GLY A 376 16.94 18.02 -0.30
CA GLY A 376 16.36 18.27 -1.62
C GLY A 376 17.07 17.55 -2.76
N PRO A 377 16.71 17.84 -4.03
CA PRO A 377 17.36 17.23 -5.18
C PRO A 377 18.85 17.60 -5.27
N GLY A 378 19.71 16.57 -5.34
CA GLY A 378 21.17 16.68 -5.43
C GLY A 378 21.90 16.50 -4.08
N ASP A 379 23.24 16.54 -4.11
CA ASP A 379 24.09 16.33 -2.92
C ASP A 379 24.23 17.56 -2.01
N GLY A 380 23.24 18.45 -2.04
CA GLY A 380 23.21 19.66 -1.21
C GLY A 380 23.05 19.35 0.28
N PRO A 381 23.50 20.24 1.17
CA PRO A 381 23.31 20.04 2.61
C PRO A 381 21.82 20.03 2.96
N SER A 382 21.42 19.13 3.86
CA SER A 382 20.06 19.11 4.39
C SER A 382 19.74 20.41 5.13
N THR A 383 18.51 20.88 4.98
CA THR A 383 17.97 22.06 5.66
C THR A 383 17.09 21.64 6.83
N GLN A 384 16.92 22.51 7.82
CA GLN A 384 16.01 22.22 8.94
C GLN A 384 14.57 22.51 8.51
N ALA A 385 13.74 21.46 8.42
CA ALA A 385 12.31 21.57 8.11
C ALA A 385 11.47 21.83 9.37
N GLY A 386 11.94 21.36 10.52
CA GLY A 386 11.26 21.51 11.79
C GLY A 386 12.17 21.25 12.97
N LYS A 387 11.73 21.66 14.17
CA LYS A 387 12.36 21.31 15.44
C LYS A 387 11.27 20.89 16.41
N LEU A 388 11.52 19.82 17.15
CA LEU A 388 10.66 19.38 18.23
C LEU A 388 11.45 19.41 19.54
N THR A 389 10.87 20.05 20.54
CA THR A 389 11.33 20.01 21.92
C THR A 389 10.13 19.66 22.81
N TRP A 390 10.25 18.58 23.57
CA TRP A 390 9.20 18.03 24.43
C TRP A 390 9.82 17.53 25.73
N GLU A 391 9.16 17.82 26.84
CA GLU A 391 9.42 17.23 28.15
C GLU A 391 8.06 16.91 28.77
N GLY A 392 7.86 15.67 29.21
CA GLY A 392 6.59 15.23 29.76
C GLY A 392 6.42 13.71 29.67
N GLN A 393 5.20 13.27 29.31
CA GLN A 393 4.91 11.86 29.13
C GLN A 393 5.80 11.26 28.02
N ALA A 394 6.20 10.00 28.20
CA ALA A 394 6.93 9.27 27.18
C ALA A 394 6.08 9.12 25.90
N LEU A 395 6.54 9.72 24.81
CA LEU A 395 5.85 9.70 23.52
C LEU A 395 6.46 8.66 22.59
N ALA A 396 5.62 7.79 22.05
CA ALA A 396 5.97 6.83 21.00
C ALA A 396 5.82 7.43 19.59
N GLU A 397 5.05 8.52 19.48
CA GLU A 397 4.57 9.07 18.23
C GLU A 397 4.55 10.59 18.29
N PHE A 398 4.90 11.22 17.17
CA PHE A 398 4.70 12.63 16.94
C PHE A 398 4.10 12.82 15.55
N GLN A 399 3.11 13.71 15.45
CA GLN A 399 2.50 14.10 14.18
C GLN A 399 2.66 15.59 14.00
N LEU A 400 3.00 16.00 12.78
CA LEU A 400 3.11 17.39 12.40
C LEU A 400 2.82 17.57 10.91
N THR A 401 2.57 18.80 10.50
CA THR A 401 2.41 19.18 9.09
C THR A 401 3.57 20.07 8.68
N LEU A 402 4.16 19.77 7.52
CA LEU A 402 5.15 20.60 6.83
C LEU A 402 4.55 21.08 5.50
N SER A 403 5.11 22.15 4.92
CA SER A 403 4.78 22.53 3.55
C SER A 403 5.74 21.88 2.58
N ALA A 404 5.22 21.30 1.50
CA ALA A 404 6.00 20.78 0.40
C ALA A 404 6.86 21.92 -0.21
N PRO A 405 8.14 21.67 -0.52
CA PRO A 405 9.00 22.66 -1.16
C PRO A 405 8.41 23.22 -2.47
N ASP A 406 8.72 24.48 -2.79
CA ASP A 406 8.25 25.10 -4.04
C ASP A 406 8.94 24.52 -5.28
N GLN A 407 10.17 24.02 -5.11
CA GLN A 407 10.95 23.45 -6.20
C GLN A 407 10.50 21.99 -6.47
N PRO A 408 10.21 21.64 -7.73
CA PRO A 408 9.98 20.25 -8.11
C PRO A 408 11.21 19.38 -7.92
N GLY A 409 11.01 18.15 -7.43
CA GLY A 409 12.11 17.22 -7.21
C GLY A 409 11.80 16.12 -6.22
N GLN A 410 12.79 15.26 -6.00
CA GLN A 410 12.75 14.28 -4.93
C GLN A 410 13.30 14.89 -3.64
N TYR A 411 12.61 14.62 -2.55
CA TYR A 411 12.95 15.07 -1.22
C TYR A 411 12.97 13.90 -0.24
N SER A 412 13.77 14.05 0.82
CA SER A 412 13.76 13.11 1.94
C SER A 412 13.72 13.81 3.28
N LEU A 413 12.96 13.26 4.22
CA LEU A 413 12.90 13.70 5.61
C LEU A 413 13.60 12.68 6.52
N SER A 414 14.49 13.19 7.36
CA SER A 414 15.17 12.42 8.41
C SER A 414 15.17 13.21 9.72
N VAL A 415 15.52 12.55 10.82
CA VAL A 415 15.62 13.18 12.14
C VAL A 415 17.04 13.12 12.66
N ARG A 416 17.48 14.23 13.27
CA ARG A 416 18.75 14.31 14.00
C ARG A 416 18.58 15.17 15.24
N GLY A 417 18.92 14.64 16.41
CA GLY A 417 18.78 15.36 17.68
C GLY A 417 19.64 14.80 18.79
N ALA A 418 19.53 15.35 20.00
CA ALA A 418 20.22 14.81 21.17
C ALA A 418 19.57 13.51 21.67
N THR A 419 18.28 13.33 21.40
CA THR A 419 17.43 12.27 21.97
C THR A 419 16.94 11.25 20.95
N HIS A 420 16.80 11.65 19.68
CA HIS A 420 16.26 10.82 18.61
C HIS A 420 17.12 10.98 17.35
N ARG A 421 17.21 9.93 16.54
CA ARG A 421 17.86 9.96 15.22
C ARG A 421 17.25 8.96 14.24
N SER A 422 17.28 9.29 12.96
CA SER A 422 17.15 8.28 11.90
C SER A 422 18.47 7.49 11.84
N VAL A 423 18.38 6.17 11.80
CA VAL A 423 19.53 5.24 11.84
C VAL A 423 19.70 4.49 10.52
N SER A 424 18.60 4.20 9.83
CA SER A 424 18.59 3.51 8.53
C SER A 424 17.91 4.37 7.47
N ASP A 425 18.57 4.56 6.32
CA ASP A 425 17.97 5.26 5.18
C ASP A 425 16.76 4.50 4.60
N GLU A 426 16.71 3.18 4.79
CA GLU A 426 15.62 2.35 4.26
C GLU A 426 14.38 2.36 5.16
N THR A 427 14.58 2.43 6.48
CA THR A 427 13.49 2.31 7.47
C THR A 427 13.09 3.66 8.03
N ASP A 428 14.05 4.55 8.27
CA ASP A 428 13.85 5.73 9.10
C ASP A 428 13.64 7.03 8.34
N VAL A 429 13.87 6.99 7.02
CA VAL A 429 13.78 8.16 6.16
C VAL A 429 12.49 8.07 5.35
N ALA A 430 11.73 9.16 5.33
CA ALA A 430 10.62 9.31 4.39
C ALA A 430 11.16 9.92 3.09
N VAL A 431 10.74 9.39 1.95
CA VAL A 431 11.09 9.94 0.64
C VAL A 431 9.81 10.23 -0.13
N PHE A 432 9.72 11.42 -0.71
CA PHE A 432 8.58 11.87 -1.49
C PHE A 432 9.02 12.72 -2.68
N VAL A 433 8.08 12.99 -3.59
CA VAL A 433 8.29 13.80 -4.78
C VAL A 433 7.40 15.04 -4.71
N VAL A 434 7.96 16.18 -5.06
CA VAL A 434 7.20 17.38 -5.43
C VAL A 434 7.11 17.42 -6.95
N GLU A 435 5.90 17.43 -7.47
CA GLU A 435 5.65 17.45 -8.92
C GLU A 435 6.09 18.77 -9.55
N GLY A 436 6.56 18.69 -10.79
CA GLY A 436 6.69 19.88 -11.64
C GLY A 436 5.34 20.37 -12.14
N ASP A 437 5.30 21.61 -12.64
CA ASP A 437 4.18 22.06 -13.45
C ASP A 437 4.04 21.10 -14.65
N LEU A 438 3.05 20.22 -14.57
CA LEU A 438 2.63 19.35 -15.65
C LEU A 438 1.82 20.23 -16.62
N ALA A 439 2.53 20.88 -17.54
CA ALA A 439 1.93 21.63 -18.65
C ALA A 439 1.13 20.71 -19.59
#